data_AF-A0A7S3HLH9-F1
#
_entry.id   AF-A0A7S3HLH9-F1
#
_cell.length_a   1.000
_cell.length_b   1.000
_cell.length_c   1.000
_cell.angle_alpha   90.00
_cell.angle_beta   90.00
_cell.angle_gamma   90.00
#
_symmetry.space_group_name_H-M   'P 1'
#
loop_
_entity.id
_entity.type
_entity.pdbx_description
1 polymer ?
#
loop_
_entity_poly.entity_id
_entity_poly.type
_entity_poly.pdbx_seq_one_letter_code
_entity_poly.pdbx_strand_id
1 'polypeptide(L)'
;ITFTAEASVDTNHSAAFVSESGFVYCIAPVRDGSAMPQVEFWAVGVQCCNAQGDFTCDQAQDPTAHAGIRVFDNSGWFSASRSDFYEHARWKAEAMHSLVSAPEPMYIRWVQESRLDMLSDFYRDRAIGNLCSFFMMYGVGSMALA
;
A
#
# COMPACT_ATOMS: atom_id res chain seq x y z
N ILE A 1 -11.26 -3.80 1.11
CA ILE A 1 -11.29 -5.23 1.52
C ILE A 1 -11.51 -5.23 3.02
N THR A 2 -12.46 -6.01 3.52
CA THR A 2 -12.72 -6.14 4.96
C THR A 2 -12.30 -7.53 5.39
N PHE A 3 -11.53 -7.60 6.47
CA PHE A 3 -11.01 -8.84 7.05
C PHE A 3 -11.84 -9.26 8.27
N THR A 4 -11.66 -10.50 8.70
CA THR A 4 -12.24 -10.99 9.96
C THR A 4 -11.59 -10.28 11.15
N ALA A 5 -12.28 -10.23 12.29
CA ALA A 5 -11.76 -9.62 13.51
C ALA A 5 -10.50 -10.31 14.07
N GLU A 6 -10.23 -11.54 13.64
CA GLU A 6 -9.03 -12.30 14.02
C GLU A 6 -7.81 -11.95 13.17
N ALA A 7 -8.03 -11.33 12.00
CA ALA A 7 -6.96 -10.93 11.11
C ALA A 7 -6.30 -9.64 11.61
N SER A 8 -4.98 -9.68 11.74
CA SER A 8 -4.17 -8.55 12.16
C SER A 8 -2.85 -8.51 11.38
N VAL A 9 -2.21 -7.33 11.38
CA VAL A 9 -0.88 -7.18 10.81
C VAL A 9 0.14 -7.74 11.81
N ASP A 10 0.92 -8.73 11.38
CA ASP A 10 1.99 -9.29 12.19
C ASP A 10 3.22 -8.38 12.12
N THR A 11 3.31 -7.45 13.07
CA THR A 11 4.36 -6.43 13.13
C THR A 11 5.75 -7.00 13.47
N ASN A 12 5.83 -8.24 13.97
CA ASN A 12 7.09 -8.85 14.36
C ASN A 12 7.80 -9.53 13.18
N HIS A 13 7.03 -10.00 12.20
CA HIS A 13 7.55 -10.67 11.00
C HIS A 13 7.64 -9.71 9.80
N SER A 14 7.84 -8.42 10.06
CA SER A 14 7.99 -7.39 9.04
C SER A 14 9.43 -7.24 8.56
N ALA A 15 9.59 -6.80 7.31
CA ALA A 15 10.89 -6.49 6.72
C ALA A 15 10.87 -5.14 6.00
N ALA A 16 12.06 -4.55 5.87
CA ALA A 16 12.25 -3.32 5.11
C ALA A 16 13.25 -3.48 3.97
N PHE A 17 12.99 -2.80 2.86
CA PHE A 17 13.88 -2.65 1.72
C PHE A 17 14.19 -1.17 1.48
N VAL A 18 15.46 -0.82 1.27
CA VAL A 18 15.87 0.58 1.02
C VAL A 18 16.14 0.73 -0.47
N SER A 19 15.42 1.64 -1.13
CA SER A 19 15.65 1.96 -2.54
C SER A 19 16.91 2.80 -2.74
N GLU A 20 17.41 2.85 -3.98
CA GLU A 20 18.54 3.70 -4.38
C GLU A 20 18.30 5.19 -4.09
N SER A 21 17.03 5.61 -4.12
CA SER A 21 16.59 6.96 -3.77
C SER A 21 16.54 7.24 -2.26
N GLY A 22 16.87 6.27 -1.40
CA GLY A 22 16.89 6.40 0.05
C GLY A 22 15.53 6.24 0.74
N PHE A 23 14.48 5.82 0.01
CA PHE A 23 13.19 5.53 0.62
C PHE A 23 13.19 4.11 1.19
N VAL A 24 12.63 3.98 2.40
CA VAL A 24 12.47 2.68 3.07
C VAL A 24 11.08 2.16 2.76
N TYR A 25 11.00 1.03 2.06
CA TYR A 25 9.78 0.31 1.76
C TYR A 25 9.57 -0.79 2.77
N CYS A 26 8.41 -0.77 3.41
CA CYS A 26 8.05 -1.62 4.54
C CYS A 26 7.02 -2.65 4.10
N ILE A 27 7.16 -3.87 4.60
CA ILE A 27 6.19 -4.93 4.40
C ILE A 27 5.97 -5.74 5.68
N ALA A 28 4.73 -6.12 5.95
CA ALA A 28 4.34 -6.98 7.07
C ALA A 28 3.25 -7.95 6.62
N PRO A 29 3.30 -9.23 7.04
CA PRO A 29 2.27 -10.21 6.68
C PRO A 29 0.98 -9.94 7.45
N VAL A 30 -0.17 -10.15 6.80
CA VAL A 30 -1.48 -10.15 7.46
C VAL A 30 -1.88 -11.59 7.70
N ARG A 31 -2.21 -11.91 8.96
CA ARG A 31 -2.54 -13.26 9.39
C ARG A 31 -3.75 -13.23 10.29
N ASP A 32 -4.63 -14.22 10.16
CA ASP A 32 -5.48 -14.62 11.27
C ASP A 32 -4.60 -15.35 12.30
N GLY A 33 -5.00 -15.48 13.56
CA GLY A 33 -4.19 -16.12 14.61
C GLY A 33 -3.77 -17.58 14.36
N SER A 34 -4.01 -18.12 13.15
CA SER A 34 -3.53 -19.40 12.69
C SER A 34 -2.01 -19.39 12.45
N ALA A 35 -1.36 -20.49 12.79
CA ALA A 35 0.07 -20.67 12.56
C ALA A 35 0.40 -21.04 11.09
N MET A 36 -0.51 -20.83 10.14
CA MET A 36 -0.26 -21.18 8.74
C MET A 36 0.87 -20.31 8.18
N PRO A 37 1.88 -20.90 7.52
CA PRO A 37 2.99 -20.16 6.93
C PRO A 37 2.62 -19.46 5.62
N GLN A 38 1.45 -19.79 5.06
CA GLN A 38 0.97 -19.22 3.82
C GLN A 38 0.39 -17.81 4.05
N VAL A 39 0.92 -16.82 3.32
CA VAL A 39 0.50 -15.41 3.40
C VAL A 39 -0.03 -14.95 2.05
N GLU A 40 -1.29 -14.51 2.02
CA GLU A 40 -1.93 -13.99 0.80
C GLU A 40 -1.91 -12.47 0.73
N PHE A 41 -1.99 -11.82 1.90
CA PHE A 41 -2.11 -10.39 2.04
C PHE A 41 -0.92 -9.83 2.81
N TRP A 42 -0.34 -8.76 2.25
CA TRP A 42 0.81 -8.08 2.82
C TRP A 42 0.49 -6.61 3.04
N ALA A 43 0.58 -6.16 4.28
CA ALA A 43 0.50 -4.75 4.63
C ALA A 43 1.79 -4.05 4.21
N VAL A 44 1.67 -2.94 3.47
CA VAL A 44 2.81 -2.20 2.93
C VAL A 44 2.76 -0.73 3.31
N GLY A 45 3.94 -0.11 3.39
CA GLY A 45 4.08 1.33 3.64
C GLY A 45 5.48 1.85 3.31
N VAL A 46 5.69 3.15 3.45
CA VAL A 46 6.97 3.81 3.15
C VAL A 46 7.41 4.63 4.37
N GLN A 47 8.66 4.46 4.79
CA GLN A 47 9.31 5.18 5.90
C GLN A 47 8.61 5.03 7.27
N CYS A 48 7.99 3.88 7.54
CA CYS A 48 7.22 3.61 8.76
C CYS A 48 7.51 2.24 9.39
N CYS A 49 8.74 1.75 9.21
CA CYS A 49 9.23 0.51 9.82
C CYS A 49 10.74 0.55 10.06
N ASN A 50 11.23 -0.34 10.92
CA ASN A 50 12.65 -0.60 11.12
C ASN A 50 13.19 -1.61 10.10
N ALA A 51 14.51 -1.83 10.08
CA ALA A 51 15.18 -2.74 9.13
C ALA A 51 14.62 -4.19 9.15
N GLN A 52 14.12 -4.59 10.33
CA GLN A 52 13.39 -5.82 10.61
C GLN A 52 12.48 -5.54 11.81
N GLY A 53 11.23 -6.02 11.78
CA GLY A 53 10.26 -5.78 12.85
C GLY A 53 9.71 -4.34 12.91
N ASP A 54 8.87 -4.09 13.90
CA ASP A 54 8.23 -2.79 14.21
C ASP A 54 7.53 -2.12 13.03
N PHE A 55 6.58 -2.80 12.43
CA PHE A 55 5.72 -2.18 11.43
C PHE A 55 4.68 -1.25 12.08
N THR A 56 4.79 0.06 11.85
CA THR A 56 3.89 1.07 12.42
C THR A 56 3.16 1.90 11.35
N CYS A 57 3.08 1.40 10.13
CA CYS A 57 2.40 2.11 9.06
C CYS A 57 0.89 2.15 9.26
N ASP A 58 0.30 3.31 8.97
CA ASP A 58 -1.15 3.55 9.03
C ASP A 58 -1.78 3.15 10.36
N GLN A 59 -2.73 2.22 10.37
CA GLN A 59 -3.45 1.77 11.56
C GLN A 59 -3.07 0.35 11.95
N ALA A 60 -1.85 -0.10 11.60
CA ALA A 60 -1.38 -1.46 11.88
C ALA A 60 -1.31 -1.80 13.37
N GLN A 61 -1.14 -0.81 14.25
CA GLN A 61 -1.15 -1.01 15.71
C GLN A 61 -2.54 -0.87 16.33
N ASP A 62 -3.56 -0.50 15.55
CA ASP A 62 -4.91 -0.33 16.03
C ASP A 62 -5.65 -1.68 15.97
N PRO A 63 -6.05 -2.26 17.12
CA PRO A 63 -6.74 -3.54 17.13
C PRO A 63 -8.15 -3.48 16.54
N THR A 64 -8.68 -2.28 16.28
CA THR A 64 -10.00 -2.09 15.64
C THR A 64 -9.93 -1.96 14.11
N ALA A 65 -8.71 -1.86 13.56
CA ALA A 65 -8.51 -1.81 12.13
C ALA A 65 -8.50 -3.22 11.54
N HIS A 66 -9.51 -3.54 10.72
CA HIS A 66 -9.60 -4.81 9.98
C HIS A 66 -9.93 -4.59 8.51
N ALA A 67 -9.52 -3.45 7.95
CA ALA A 67 -9.75 -3.11 6.56
C ALA A 67 -8.43 -2.91 5.82
N GLY A 68 -8.41 -3.33 4.55
CA GLY A 68 -7.28 -3.18 3.65
C GLY A 68 -7.68 -2.49 2.37
N ILE A 69 -6.91 -1.48 1.98
CA ILE A 69 -7.01 -0.84 0.66
C ILE A 69 -5.90 -1.40 -0.22
N ARG A 70 -6.27 -2.01 -1.35
CA ARG A 70 -5.28 -2.52 -2.32
C ARG A 70 -4.43 -1.38 -2.85
N VAL A 71 -3.11 -1.53 -2.75
CA VAL A 71 -2.17 -0.59 -3.34
C VAL A 71 -2.07 -0.93 -4.82
N PHE A 72 -2.55 -0.02 -5.65
CA PHE A 72 -2.29 -0.07 -7.09
C PHE A 72 -0.93 0.54 -7.37
N ASP A 73 -0.16 -0.16 -8.18
CA ASP A 73 1.03 0.41 -8.75
C ASP A 73 0.61 1.48 -9.76
N ASN A 74 0.87 2.74 -9.43
CA ASN A 74 0.59 3.86 -10.32
C ASN A 74 1.87 4.20 -11.07
N SER A 75 2.20 3.36 -12.06
CA SER A 75 3.25 3.64 -13.03
C SER A 75 2.75 4.72 -14.00
N GLY A 76 2.76 5.96 -13.53
CA GLY A 76 2.62 7.11 -14.42
C GLY A 76 3.80 7.16 -15.39
N TRP A 77 3.65 7.85 -16.52
CA TRP A 77 4.69 8.02 -17.55
C TRP A 77 6.06 8.49 -16.99
N PHE A 78 6.08 9.13 -15.83
CA PHE A 78 7.27 9.66 -15.17
C PHE A 78 7.58 9.04 -13.79
N SER A 79 6.89 7.97 -13.38
CA SER A 79 7.07 7.37 -12.04
C SER A 79 7.34 5.88 -12.15
N ALA A 80 8.47 5.46 -11.57
CA ALA A 80 8.80 4.05 -11.43
C ALA A 80 7.76 3.34 -10.56
N SER A 81 7.52 2.08 -10.91
CA SER A 81 6.67 1.20 -10.13
C SER A 81 7.15 1.14 -8.68
N ARG A 82 6.20 1.23 -7.74
CA ARG A 82 6.50 0.95 -6.33
C ARG A 82 6.33 -0.52 -5.99
N SER A 83 5.64 -1.30 -6.83
CA SER A 83 5.41 -2.72 -6.57
C SER A 83 6.71 -3.51 -6.54
N ASP A 84 7.67 -3.15 -7.38
CA ASP A 84 8.96 -3.83 -7.44
C ASP A 84 9.69 -3.73 -6.09
N PHE A 85 9.68 -2.56 -5.45
CA PHE A 85 10.32 -2.40 -4.14
C PHE A 85 9.62 -3.18 -3.02
N TYR A 86 8.29 -3.27 -3.07
CA TYR A 86 7.53 -4.11 -2.13
C TYR A 86 7.79 -5.60 -2.35
N GLU A 87 8.02 -6.03 -3.59
CA GLU A 87 8.39 -7.40 -3.91
C GLU A 87 9.77 -7.77 -3.34
N HIS A 88 10.76 -6.89 -3.45
CA HIS A 88 12.06 -7.12 -2.82
C HIS A 88 11.96 -7.18 -1.29
N ALA A 89 11.13 -6.32 -0.70
CA ALA A 89 10.84 -6.37 0.74
C ALA A 89 10.16 -7.69 1.13
N ARG A 90 9.22 -8.19 0.30
CA ARG A 90 8.52 -9.46 0.49
C ARG A 90 9.49 -10.63 0.51
N TRP A 91 10.34 -10.75 -0.51
CA TRP A 91 11.34 -11.81 -0.59
C TRP A 91 12.26 -11.81 0.64
N LYS A 92 12.63 -10.62 1.12
CA LYS A 92 13.40 -10.49 2.37
C LYS A 92 12.61 -11.02 3.56
N ALA A 93 11.33 -10.65 3.72
CA ALA A 93 10.49 -11.15 4.82
C ALA A 93 10.32 -12.68 4.76
N GLU A 94 10.04 -13.22 3.58
CA GLU A 94 9.92 -14.67 3.34
C GLU A 94 11.18 -15.43 3.77
N ALA A 95 12.35 -14.97 3.31
CA ALA A 95 13.63 -15.59 3.63
C ALA A 95 13.98 -15.48 5.12
N MET A 96 13.67 -14.35 5.76
CA MET A 96 14.00 -14.12 7.18
C MET A 96 13.09 -14.88 8.14
N HIS A 97 11.81 -15.04 7.77
CA HIS A 97 10.77 -15.55 8.66
C HIS A 97 10.20 -16.90 8.23
N SER A 98 10.78 -17.53 7.19
CA SER A 98 10.31 -18.81 6.64
C SER A 98 8.82 -18.79 6.27
N LEU A 99 8.37 -17.65 5.74
CA LEU A 99 6.99 -17.45 5.27
C LEU A 99 6.89 -17.87 3.80
N VAL A 100 5.70 -18.29 3.39
CA VAL A 100 5.41 -18.69 2.01
C VAL A 100 4.32 -17.78 1.46
N SER A 101 4.62 -16.98 0.45
CA SER A 101 3.56 -16.21 -0.22
C SER A 101 2.73 -17.07 -1.16
N ALA A 102 1.46 -16.68 -1.33
CA ALA A 102 0.65 -17.15 -2.44
C ALA A 102 1.29 -16.77 -3.81
N PRO A 103 0.94 -17.49 -4.91
CA PRO A 103 1.48 -17.20 -6.24
C PRO A 103 1.28 -15.75 -6.71
N GLU A 104 0.18 -15.11 -6.29
CA GLU A 104 -0.11 -13.70 -6.56
C GLU A 104 -0.45 -12.97 -5.24
N PRO A 105 0.55 -12.51 -4.48
CA PRO A 105 0.31 -11.85 -3.21
C PRO A 105 -0.26 -10.45 -3.42
N MET A 106 -1.19 -10.05 -2.56
CA MET A 106 -1.81 -8.73 -2.62
C MET A 106 -1.18 -7.77 -1.61
N TYR A 107 -0.69 -6.64 -2.12
CA TYR A 107 -0.22 -5.54 -1.29
C TYR A 107 -1.36 -4.60 -0.91
N ILE A 108 -1.49 -4.33 0.39
CA ILE A 108 -2.57 -3.50 0.94
C ILE A 108 -2.03 -2.46 1.92
N ARG A 109 -2.74 -1.35 2.08
CA ARG A 109 -2.59 -0.44 3.22
C ARG A 109 -3.62 -0.79 4.28
N TRP A 110 -3.17 -0.93 5.52
CA TRP A 110 -4.01 -1.33 6.64
C TRP A 110 -4.71 -0.13 7.26
N VAL A 111 -6.04 -0.15 7.27
CA VAL A 111 -6.89 0.98 7.70
C VAL A 111 -8.09 0.48 8.49
N GLN A 112 -8.78 1.40 9.15
CA GLN A 112 -10.11 1.19 9.69
C GLN A 112 -11.15 1.16 8.58
N GLU A 113 -12.26 0.45 8.83
CA GLU A 113 -13.37 0.32 7.90
C GLU A 113 -13.96 1.68 7.50
N SER A 114 -14.01 2.64 8.44
CA SER A 114 -14.45 4.02 8.21
C SER A 114 -13.63 4.80 7.17
N ARG A 115 -12.44 4.31 6.83
CA ARG A 115 -11.49 4.95 5.90
C ARG A 115 -11.30 4.17 4.61
N LEU A 116 -12.09 3.12 4.35
CA LEU A 116 -11.99 2.32 3.14
C LEU A 116 -12.09 3.16 1.85
N ASP A 117 -12.90 4.20 1.87
CA ASP A 117 -13.15 5.07 0.70
C ASP A 117 -12.11 6.20 0.54
N MET A 118 -11.13 6.31 1.45
CA MET A 118 -10.14 7.40 1.41
C MET A 118 -9.38 7.45 0.07
N LEU A 119 -9.00 6.29 -0.46
CA LEU A 119 -8.17 6.25 -1.67
C LEU A 119 -9.01 6.45 -2.95
N SER A 120 -10.24 5.94 -2.99
CA SER A 120 -11.16 6.16 -4.12
C SER A 120 -11.58 7.64 -4.20
N ASP A 121 -11.88 8.26 -3.07
CA ASP A 121 -12.17 9.70 -2.98
C ASP A 121 -10.98 10.54 -3.45
N PHE A 122 -9.77 10.22 -2.98
CA PHE A 122 -8.55 10.94 -3.39
C PHE A 122 -8.30 10.87 -4.90
N TYR A 123 -8.45 9.69 -5.51
CA TYR A 123 -8.30 9.53 -6.96
C TYR A 123 -9.42 10.23 -7.73
N ARG A 124 -10.66 10.17 -7.24
CA ARG A 124 -11.81 10.86 -7.85
C ARG A 124 -11.58 12.37 -7.87
N ASP A 125 -11.17 12.95 -6.75
CA ASP A 125 -10.98 14.40 -6.64
C ASP A 125 -9.82 14.89 -7.51
N ARG A 126 -8.73 14.13 -7.61
CA ARG A 126 -7.64 14.43 -8.54
C ARG A 126 -8.05 14.32 -10.00
N ALA A 127 -8.84 13.30 -10.35
CA ALA A 127 -9.36 13.15 -11.71
C ALA A 127 -10.27 14.33 -12.10
N ILE A 128 -11.19 14.71 -11.21
CA ILE A 128 -12.07 15.87 -11.43
C ILE A 128 -11.24 17.16 -11.55
N GLY A 129 -10.27 17.37 -10.66
CA GLY A 129 -9.39 18.54 -10.71
C GLY A 129 -8.62 18.65 -12.03
N ASN A 130 -8.08 17.55 -12.53
CA ASN A 130 -7.40 17.51 -13.83
C ASN A 130 -8.38 17.77 -14.99
N LEU A 131 -9.56 17.15 -15.00
CA LEU A 131 -10.54 17.40 -16.06
C LEU A 131 -10.97 18.87 -16.08
N CYS A 132 -11.27 19.46 -14.93
CA CYS A 132 -11.63 20.87 -14.81
C CYS A 132 -10.50 21.80 -15.28
N SER A 133 -9.24 21.51 -14.93
CA SER A 133 -8.10 22.32 -15.37
C SER A 133 -7.91 22.25 -16.89
N PHE A 134 -8.03 21.06 -17.48
CA PHE A 134 -8.02 20.90 -18.94
C PHE A 134 -9.14 21.70 -19.60
N PHE A 135 -10.40 21.60 -19.13
CA PHE A 135 -11.52 22.36 -19.69
C PHE A 135 -11.31 23.88 -19.58
N MET A 136 -10.78 24.38 -18.46
CA MET A 136 -10.45 25.81 -18.32
C MET A 136 -9.37 26.24 -19.31
N MET A 137 -8.29 25.47 -19.46
CA MET A 137 -7.21 25.79 -20.41
C MET A 137 -7.72 25.81 -21.86
N TYR A 138 -8.55 24.84 -22.25
CA TYR A 138 -9.19 24.82 -23.58
C TYR A 138 -10.12 26.02 -23.78
N GLY A 139 -10.92 26.38 -22.77
CA GLY A 139 -11.80 27.54 -22.81
C GLY A 139 -11.02 28.85 -23.04
N VAL A 140 -9.98 29.09 -22.25
CA VAL A 140 -9.11 30.28 -22.39
C VAL A 140 -8.41 30.31 -23.75
N GLY A 141 -7.88 29.16 -24.20
CA GLY A 141 -7.24 29.06 -25.51
C GLY A 141 -8.20 29.36 -26.67
N SER A 142 -9.45 28.90 -26.58
CA SER A 142 -10.46 29.17 -27.61
C SER A 142 -10.88 30.63 -27.67
N MET A 143 -10.97 31.32 -26.52
CA MET A 143 -11.28 32.74 -26.44
C MET A 143 -10.14 33.64 -26.93
N ALA A 144 -8.88 33.19 -26.81
CA ALA A 144 -7.72 33.95 -27.26
C ALA A 144 -7.47 33.85 -28.78
N LEU A 145 -8.10 32.88 -29.45
CA LEU A 145 -7.98 32.64 -30.89
C LEU A 145 -9.17 33.16 -31.71
N ALA A 146 -10.22 33.66 -31.03
CA ALA A 146 -11.39 34.32 -31.63
C ALA A 146 -11.23 35.85 -31.58
#